data_AF-A0A2X2U8R6-F1
#
_entry.id   AF-A0A2X2U8R6-F1
#
_cell.length_a   1.000
_cell.length_b   1.000
_cell.length_c   1.000
_cell.angle_alpha   90.00
_cell.angle_beta   90.00
_cell.angle_gamma   90.00
#
_symmetry.space_group_name_H-M   'P 1'
#
loop_
_entity.id
_entity.type
_entity.pdbx_description
1 polymer ?
#
loop_
_entity_poly.entity_id
_entity_poly.type
_entity_poly.pdbx_seq_one_letter_code
_entity_poly.pdbx_strand_id
1 'polypeptide(L)'
;MKRCPAGESSGIYKEAYMIYTVPHYYNRFKCIASECPDTCCAGWGIMIDRASLKKYRDMEGPFGSRLHNSIHWKEGSFKQYHGRCAFLNEENLCDLYSEAGPEYLCRTCRAYPRHIEEFEGCREITLCLSWPGFMFQV
;
A
#
# COMPACT_ATOMS: atom_id res chain seq x y z
N MET A 1 9.05 0.02 25.02
CA MET A 1 7.77 0.53 24.52
C MET A 1 7.29 1.62 25.47
N LYS A 2 7.63 2.88 25.21
CA LYS A 2 7.14 3.99 26.05
C LYS A 2 5.81 4.44 25.46
N ARG A 3 4.72 4.25 26.21
CA ARG A 3 3.38 4.73 25.86
C ARG A 3 3.39 6.25 25.71
N CYS A 4 2.62 6.76 24.75
CA CYS A 4 2.33 8.18 24.57
C CYS A 4 1.76 8.77 25.89
N PRO A 5 2.22 9.95 26.34
CA PRO A 5 1.68 10.59 27.53
C PRO A 5 0.30 11.17 27.23
N ALA A 6 -0.67 10.91 28.11
CA ALA A 6 -1.98 11.56 28.09
C ALA A 6 -1.82 13.02 28.55
N GLY A 7 -2.23 13.99 27.72
CA GLY A 7 -2.08 15.41 28.01
C GLY A 7 -3.21 15.95 28.89
N GLU A 8 -2.85 16.60 30.00
CA GLU A 8 -3.75 17.48 30.77
C GLU A 8 -3.72 18.91 30.23
N SER A 9 -4.90 19.51 30.19
CA SER A 9 -5.22 20.79 29.55
C SER A 9 -4.83 22.01 30.38
N SER A 10 -4.04 22.92 29.81
CA SER A 10 -4.23 24.36 30.00
C SER A 10 -3.57 25.09 28.83
N GLY A 11 -4.20 26.17 28.37
CA GLY A 11 -4.08 26.69 27.01
C GLY A 11 -2.73 27.28 26.60
N ILE A 12 -2.80 27.88 25.41
CA ILE A 12 -1.81 28.67 24.68
C ILE A 12 -0.66 27.86 24.01
N TYR A 13 -0.63 27.93 22.67
CA TYR A 13 0.34 27.35 21.70
C TYR A 13 0.29 25.83 21.46
N LYS A 14 -0.76 25.34 20.76
CA LYS A 14 -0.72 24.05 20.04
C LYS A 14 0.17 24.15 18.79
N GLU A 15 1.46 24.42 18.94
CA GLU A 15 2.42 24.01 17.92
C GLU A 15 2.70 22.54 18.17
N ALA A 16 1.96 21.72 17.44
CA ALA A 16 1.98 20.27 17.52
C ALA A 16 3.38 19.73 17.21
N TYR A 17 4.17 19.46 18.25
CA TYR A 17 5.38 18.66 18.12
C TYR A 17 4.95 17.23 17.74
N MET A 18 5.02 16.92 16.44
CA MET A 18 4.75 15.58 15.92
C MET A 18 6.01 14.71 16.06
N ILE A 19 5.94 13.67 16.88
CA ILE A 19 7.01 12.68 17.07
C ILE A 19 6.93 11.64 15.95
N TYR A 20 8.03 11.39 15.25
CA TYR A 20 8.10 10.35 14.22
C TYR A 20 8.90 9.15 14.73
N THR A 21 8.28 7.97 14.76
CA THR A 21 8.94 6.70 15.03
C THR A 21 9.10 5.94 13.72
N VAL A 22 10.34 5.80 13.24
CA VAL A 22 10.67 5.14 11.97
C VAL A 22 11.74 4.07 12.18
N PRO A 23 11.52 2.82 11.72
CA PRO A 23 12.54 1.79 11.77
C PRO A 23 13.79 2.20 11.00
N HIS A 24 14.97 1.92 11.55
CA HIS A 24 16.25 2.27 10.93
C HIS A 24 16.45 1.66 9.52
N TYR A 25 15.74 0.56 9.21
CA TYR A 25 15.77 -0.10 7.91
C TYR A 25 14.73 0.42 6.90
N TYR A 26 13.85 1.35 7.29
CA TYR A 26 12.77 1.86 6.46
C TYR A 26 13.23 2.35 5.07
N ASN A 27 14.29 3.16 5.04
CA ASN A 27 14.85 3.70 3.80
C ASN A 27 15.57 2.67 2.93
N ARG A 28 15.91 1.49 3.49
CA ARG A 28 16.60 0.41 2.78
C ARG A 28 15.64 -0.59 2.17
N PHE A 29 14.36 -0.55 2.52
CA PHE A 29 13.38 -1.47 1.97
C PHE A 29 13.22 -1.24 0.45
N LYS A 30 13.45 -2.30 -0.32
CA LYS A 30 13.27 -2.36 -1.76
C LYS A 30 12.57 -3.67 -2.13
N CYS A 31 11.72 -3.62 -3.15
CA CYS A 31 11.17 -4.83 -3.74
C CYS A 31 12.33 -5.65 -4.34
N ILE A 32 12.42 -6.92 -3.95
CA ILE A 32 13.40 -7.89 -4.47
C ILE A 32 12.77 -8.88 -5.47
N ALA A 33 11.56 -8.57 -5.94
CA ALA A 33 10.82 -9.32 -6.95
C ALA A 33 10.79 -10.84 -6.67
N SER A 34 11.37 -11.64 -7.55
CA SER A 34 11.39 -13.11 -7.49
C SER A 34 12.15 -13.69 -6.29
N GLU A 35 13.03 -12.90 -5.67
CA GLU A 35 13.70 -13.33 -4.43
C GLU A 35 12.80 -13.16 -3.20
N CYS A 36 11.62 -12.54 -3.35
CA CYS A 36 10.67 -12.38 -2.27
C CYS A 36 9.98 -13.73 -1.98
N PRO A 37 10.10 -14.27 -0.75
CA PRO A 37 9.47 -15.55 -0.41
C PRO A 37 7.94 -15.44 -0.24
N ASP A 38 7.39 -14.24 -0.38
CA ASP A 38 5.98 -13.89 -0.14
C ASP A 38 5.46 -12.97 -1.26
N THR A 39 4.15 -12.76 -1.33
CA THR A 39 3.52 -11.90 -2.34
C THR A 39 2.66 -10.81 -1.72
N CYS A 40 2.91 -9.56 -2.13
CA CYS A 40 2.09 -8.41 -1.73
C CYS A 40 0.66 -8.42 -2.30
N CYS A 41 0.40 -9.28 -3.28
CA CYS A 41 -0.80 -9.26 -4.11
C CYS A 41 -1.81 -10.37 -3.75
N ALA A 42 -1.76 -10.92 -2.53
CA ALA A 42 -2.70 -11.94 -2.08
C ALA A 42 -3.24 -11.64 -0.67
N GLY A 43 -4.48 -12.07 -0.41
CA GLY A 43 -5.11 -12.05 0.92
C GLY A 43 -5.82 -10.75 1.29
N TRP A 44 -5.86 -9.75 0.41
CA TRP A 44 -6.53 -8.47 0.67
C TRP A 44 -6.89 -7.71 -0.62
N GLY A 45 -7.81 -6.75 -0.49
CA GLY A 45 -8.23 -5.88 -1.59
C GLY A 45 -7.33 -4.66 -1.75
N ILE A 46 -6.78 -4.50 -2.94
CA ILE A 46 -5.93 -3.37 -3.28
C ILE A 46 -6.79 -2.23 -3.85
N MET A 47 -6.92 -1.16 -3.06
CA MET A 47 -7.56 0.08 -3.50
C MET A 47 -6.62 0.89 -4.40
N ILE A 48 -7.20 1.53 -5.41
CA ILE A 48 -6.51 2.33 -6.40
C ILE A 48 -6.82 3.80 -6.14
N ASP A 49 -5.79 4.63 -6.02
CA ASP A 49 -5.99 6.07 -5.88
C ASP A 49 -6.54 6.70 -7.17
N ARG A 50 -7.21 7.84 -7.03
CA ARG A 50 -7.86 8.54 -8.15
C ARG A 50 -6.91 8.90 -9.28
N ALA A 51 -5.65 9.24 -8.97
CA ALA A 51 -4.67 9.61 -10.00
C ALA A 51 -4.27 8.38 -10.83
N SER A 52 -4.06 7.24 -10.18
CA SER A 52 -3.83 5.97 -10.88
C SER A 52 -5.04 5.48 -11.67
N LEU A 53 -6.27 5.61 -11.15
CA LEU A 53 -7.48 5.29 -11.94
C LEU A 53 -7.54 6.09 -13.25
N LYS A 54 -7.20 7.38 -13.20
CA LYS A 54 -7.13 8.21 -14.41
C LYS A 54 -6.05 7.70 -15.37
N LYS A 55 -4.83 7.46 -14.87
CA LYS A 55 -3.75 6.89 -15.69
C LYS A 55 -4.13 5.56 -16.35
N TYR A 56 -4.79 4.68 -15.61
CA TYR A 56 -5.20 3.37 -16.11
C TYR A 56 -6.29 3.47 -17.16
N ARG A 57 -7.15 4.48 -17.06
CA ARG A 57 -8.19 4.73 -18.05
C ARG A 57 -7.61 5.11 -19.42
N ASP A 58 -6.54 5.88 -19.39
CA ASP A 58 -5.87 6.40 -20.60
C ASP A 58 -4.82 5.42 -21.14
N MET A 59 -4.64 4.23 -20.54
CA MET A 59 -3.67 3.24 -20.99
C MET A 59 -4.21 2.44 -22.18
N GLU A 60 -3.48 2.49 -23.29
CA GLU A 60 -3.81 1.80 -24.53
C GLU A 60 -3.05 0.47 -24.69
N GLY A 61 -3.39 -0.27 -25.74
CA GLY A 61 -2.72 -1.53 -26.11
C GLY A 61 -3.25 -2.78 -25.40
N PRO A 62 -2.63 -3.94 -25.65
CA PRO A 62 -3.08 -5.22 -25.10
C PRO A 62 -3.08 -5.24 -23.58
N PHE A 63 -2.01 -4.72 -22.96
CA PHE A 63 -1.93 -4.63 -21.50
C PHE A 63 -2.93 -3.63 -20.92
N GLY A 64 -3.15 -2.48 -21.57
CA GLY A 64 -4.20 -1.54 -21.21
C GLY A 64 -5.59 -2.20 -21.21
N SER A 65 -5.90 -2.99 -22.24
CA SER A 65 -7.17 -3.73 -22.32
C SER A 65 -7.32 -4.75 -21.17
N ARG A 66 -6.25 -5.48 -20.83
CA ARG A 66 -6.24 -6.35 -19.64
C ARG A 66 -6.48 -5.54 -18.37
N LEU A 67 -5.75 -4.44 -18.21
CA LEU A 67 -5.82 -3.56 -17.05
C LEU A 67 -7.24 -3.03 -16.81
N HIS A 68 -7.88 -2.54 -17.87
CA HIS A 68 -9.27 -2.07 -17.84
C HIS A 68 -10.25 -3.16 -17.38
N ASN A 69 -10.06 -4.38 -17.87
CA ASN A 69 -10.90 -5.52 -17.50
C ASN A 69 -10.60 -6.06 -16.09
N SER A 70 -9.45 -5.73 -15.51
CA SER A 70 -9.00 -6.17 -14.20
C SER A 70 -9.30 -5.18 -13.06
N ILE A 71 -10.06 -4.10 -13.32
CA ILE A 71 -10.42 -3.08 -12.33
C ILE A 71 -11.94 -3.07 -12.07
N HIS A 72 -12.34 -2.99 -10.80
CA HIS A 72 -13.70 -2.60 -10.40
C HIS A 72 -13.80 -1.07 -10.40
N TRP A 73 -14.16 -0.48 -11.55
CA TRP A 73 -14.13 0.98 -11.74
C TRP A 73 -15.01 1.80 -10.80
N LYS A 74 -16.12 1.23 -10.33
CA LYS A 74 -17.02 1.89 -9.38
C LYS A 74 -16.43 1.96 -7.97
N GLU A 75 -15.78 0.88 -7.55
CA GLU A 75 -15.15 0.77 -6.22
C GLU A 75 -13.75 1.39 -6.20
N GLY A 76 -13.07 1.41 -7.34
CA GLY A 76 -11.69 1.84 -7.44
C GLY A 76 -10.74 0.80 -6.85
N SER A 77 -10.94 -0.47 -7.13
CA SER A 77 -10.13 -1.59 -6.62
C SER A 77 -9.71 -2.52 -7.76
N PHE A 78 -8.60 -3.25 -7.57
CA PHE A 78 -8.27 -4.36 -8.46
C PHE A 78 -9.20 -5.54 -8.22
N LYS A 79 -9.62 -6.20 -9.30
CA LYS A 79 -10.35 -7.46 -9.21
C LYS A 79 -9.49 -8.53 -8.53
N GLN A 80 -10.16 -9.45 -7.84
CA GLN A 80 -9.52 -10.58 -7.21
C GLN A 80 -10.09 -11.91 -7.72
N TYR A 81 -9.24 -12.90 -7.83
CA TYR A 81 -9.58 -14.28 -8.16
C TYR A 81 -8.96 -15.19 -7.11
N HIS A 82 -9.79 -15.95 -6.40
CA HIS A 82 -9.35 -16.82 -5.30
C HIS A 82 -8.48 -16.09 -4.24
N GLY A 83 -8.83 -14.83 -3.93
CA GLY A 83 -8.09 -14.01 -2.96
C GLY A 83 -6.74 -13.48 -3.47
N ARG A 84 -6.44 -13.64 -4.77
CA ARG A 84 -5.25 -13.10 -5.43
C ARG A 84 -5.64 -11.94 -6.33
N CYS A 85 -4.83 -10.89 -6.35
CA CYS A 85 -4.98 -9.76 -7.27
C CYS A 85 -4.94 -10.26 -8.72
N ALA A 86 -5.74 -9.64 -9.61
CA ALA A 86 -5.77 -9.97 -11.04
C ALA A 86 -4.43 -9.82 -11.79
N PHE A 87 -3.45 -9.12 -11.19
CA PHE A 87 -2.09 -8.96 -11.73
C PHE A 87 -1.06 -9.89 -11.09
N LEU A 88 -1.46 -10.75 -10.16
CA LEU A 88 -0.56 -11.73 -9.57
C LEU A 88 -0.53 -12.96 -10.48
N ASN A 89 0.60 -13.19 -11.14
CA ASN A 89 0.77 -14.30 -12.06
C ASN A 89 1.06 -15.63 -11.32
N GLU A 90 1.27 -16.70 -12.10
CA GLU A 90 1.53 -18.05 -11.58
C GLU A 90 2.89 -18.16 -10.87
N GLU A 91 3.86 -17.33 -11.26
CA GLU A 91 5.18 -17.22 -10.62
C GLU A 91 5.16 -16.37 -9.34
N ASN A 92 3.97 -15.93 -8.89
CA ASN A 92 3.77 -14.99 -7.78
C ASN A 92 4.39 -13.60 -7.98
N LEU A 93 4.59 -13.19 -9.23
CA LEU A 93 5.07 -11.87 -9.61
C LEU A 93 3.92 -10.96 -10.07
N CYS A 94 4.14 -9.64 -9.95
CA CYS A 94 3.16 -8.64 -10.31
C CYS A 94 3.34 -8.22 -11.78
N ASP A 95 2.39 -8.62 -12.64
CA ASP A 95 2.45 -8.29 -14.07
C ASP A 95 2.33 -6.79 -14.32
N LEU A 96 1.64 -6.04 -13.44
CA LEU A 96 1.58 -4.58 -13.55
C LEU A 96 2.96 -3.94 -13.36
N TYR A 97 3.78 -4.51 -12.48
CA TYR A 97 5.14 -4.03 -12.28
C TYR A 97 6.05 -4.41 -13.45
N SER A 98 5.99 -5.67 -13.93
CA SER A 98 6.88 -6.15 -14.98
C SER A 98 6.55 -5.56 -16.36
N GLU A 99 5.26 -5.42 -16.70
CA GLU A 99 4.83 -4.96 -18.01
C GLU A 99 4.78 -3.43 -18.12
N ALA A 100 4.24 -2.75 -17.10
CA ALA A 100 4.05 -1.30 -17.14
C ALA A 100 5.12 -0.52 -16.38
N GLY A 101 5.80 -1.12 -15.40
CA GLY A 101 6.83 -0.47 -14.63
C GLY A 101 6.36 0.13 -13.29
N PRO A 102 7.32 0.46 -12.38
CA PRO A 102 7.04 0.95 -11.03
C PRO A 102 6.25 2.27 -10.97
N GLU A 103 6.33 3.10 -12.01
CA GLU A 103 5.68 4.41 -12.12
C GLU A 103 4.17 4.33 -12.37
N TYR A 104 3.71 3.16 -12.84
CA TYR A 104 2.29 2.87 -13.03
C TYR A 104 1.64 2.34 -11.76
N LEU A 105 2.40 1.82 -10.79
CA LEU A 105 1.83 1.37 -9.54
C LEU A 105 1.01 2.45 -8.83
N CYS A 106 -0.17 2.09 -8.33
CA CYS A 106 -0.96 2.97 -7.49
C CYS A 106 -0.26 3.27 -6.17
N ARG A 107 -0.71 4.31 -5.48
CA ARG A 107 -0.15 4.72 -4.18
C ARG A 107 -0.11 3.56 -3.20
N THR A 108 -1.15 2.73 -3.18
CA THR A 108 -1.26 1.55 -2.32
C THR A 108 -0.14 0.55 -2.60
N CYS A 109 0.06 0.14 -3.85
CA CYS A 109 1.14 -0.78 -4.22
C CYS A 109 2.55 -0.19 -4.00
N ARG A 110 2.73 1.12 -4.21
CA ARG A 110 4.03 1.79 -3.97
C ARG A 110 4.37 1.94 -2.50
N ALA A 111 3.36 2.19 -1.67
CA ALA A 111 3.52 2.34 -0.24
C ALA A 111 3.84 0.99 0.40
N TYR A 112 3.13 -0.08 -0.01
CA TYR A 112 3.28 -1.41 0.54
C TYR A 112 4.77 -1.87 0.58
N PRO A 113 5.24 -2.49 1.68
CA PRO A 113 4.54 -2.83 2.92
C PRO A 113 4.52 -1.70 3.96
N ARG A 114 4.87 -0.47 3.58
CA ARG A 114 4.95 0.66 4.52
C ARG A 114 3.55 1.03 5.00
N HIS A 115 3.34 0.92 6.30
CA HIS A 115 2.15 1.35 7.00
C HIS A 115 2.48 2.57 7.86
N ILE A 116 1.55 3.52 7.93
CA ILE A 116 1.70 4.74 8.71
C ILE A 116 0.48 4.87 9.59
N GLU A 117 0.71 4.89 10.90
CA GLU A 117 -0.31 5.14 11.92
C GLU A 117 -0.08 6.53 12.53
N GLU A 118 -1.14 7.32 12.63
CA GLU A 118 -1.10 8.66 13.19
C GLU A 118 -1.99 8.72 14.44
N PHE A 119 -1.39 9.13 15.55
CA PHE A 119 -2.03 9.36 16.84
C PHE A 119 -1.83 10.83 17.25
N GLU A 120 -2.53 11.30 18.28
CA GLU A 120 -2.36 12.67 18.77
C GLU A 120 -0.90 12.96 19.16
N GLY A 121 -0.21 13.76 18.34
CA GLY A 121 1.19 14.15 18.54
C GLY A 121 2.24 13.11 18.10
N CYS A 122 1.85 11.96 17.54
CA CYS A 122 2.77 10.89 17.16
C CYS A 122 2.43 10.28 15.79
N ARG A 123 3.46 9.96 15.00
CA ARG A 123 3.36 9.21 13.75
C ARG A 123 4.30 8.02 13.78
N GLU A 124 3.73 6.82 13.74
CA GLU A 124 4.48 5.58 13.71
C GLU A 124 4.49 5.00 12.30
N ILE A 125 5.68 4.63 11.82
CA ILE A 125 5.86 4.02 10.51
C ILE A 125 6.31 2.58 10.72
N THR A 126 5.64 1.62 10.10
CA THR A 126 5.97 0.19 10.19
C THR A 126 6.04 -0.44 8.79
N LEU A 127 6.62 -1.64 8.70
CA LEU A 127 6.51 -2.47 7.51
C LEU A 127 5.57 -3.64 7.84
N CYS A 128 4.37 -3.64 7.27
CA CYS A 128 3.36 -4.67 7.47
C CYS A 128 3.33 -5.60 6.25
N LEU A 129 3.78 -6.83 6.44
CA LEU A 129 3.69 -7.86 5.41
C LEU A 129 2.25 -8.37 5.32
N SER A 130 1.84 -8.74 4.11
CA SER A 130 0.55 -9.29 3.72
C SER A 130 0.47 -10.71 4.25
N TRP A 131 0.24 -10.83 5.55
CA TRP A 131 -0.22 -12.05 6.18
C TRP A 131 -1.59 -11.78 6.80
N PRO A 132 -2.60 -12.66 6.65
CA PRO A 132 -4.02 -12.33 6.78
C PRO A 132 -4.52 -12.12 8.22
N GLY A 133 -3.64 -11.79 9.17
CA GLY A 133 -3.97 -11.76 10.59
C GLY A 133 -4.26 -10.40 11.22
N PHE A 134 -3.82 -9.26 10.65
CA PHE A 134 -3.62 -8.07 11.50
C PHE A 134 -3.78 -6.70 10.81
N MET A 135 -4.65 -6.56 9.81
CA MET A 135 -4.94 -5.24 9.20
C MET A 135 -6.41 -4.81 9.27
N PHE A 136 -7.13 -5.22 10.32
CA PHE A 136 -8.25 -4.44 10.83
C PHE A 136 -8.08 -4.21 12.33
N GLN A 137 -7.83 -2.94 12.67
CA GLN A 137 -8.49 -2.19 13.76
C GLN A 137 -8.23 -2.68 15.20
N VAL A 138 -7.45 -1.92 15.97
CA VAL A 138 -7.91 -0.98 17.03
C VAL A 138 -8.73 -1.62 18.15
#